data_AF-A0A942VZ71-F1
#
_entry.id   AF-A0A942VZ71-F1
#
_cell.length_a   1.000
_cell.length_b   1.000
_cell.length_c   1.000
_cell.angle_alpha   90.00
_cell.angle_beta   90.00
_cell.angle_gamma   90.00
#
_symmetry.space_group_name_H-M   'P 1'
#
loop_
_entity.id
_entity.type
_entity.pdbx_description
1 polymer ?
#
loop_
_entity_poly.entity_id
_entity_poly.type
_entity_poly.pdbx_seq_one_letter_code
_entity_poly.pdbx_strand_id
1 'polypeptide(L)'
;MKRVSYDSEELINNVREDIELFGKSFRVYAIYSYREDFDFEYISGYVDADEPTIDELGDPPYSSEDIADYEKLLADFKTNKKSLAYTKHKLMTLDELLALLEKQDRIF
;
A
#
# COMPACT_ATOMS: atom_id res chain seq x y z
N MET A 1 1.35 18.66 -26.25
CA MET A 1 1.86 17.58 -25.38
C MET A 1 0.66 17.06 -24.62
N LYS A 2 0.21 15.82 -24.88
CA LYS A 2 -0.88 15.22 -24.10
C LYS A 2 -0.30 14.96 -22.72
N ARG A 3 -0.84 15.64 -21.73
CA ARG A 3 -0.49 15.43 -20.34
C ARG A 3 -1.36 14.29 -19.82
N VAL A 4 -0.76 13.35 -19.12
CA VAL A 4 -1.39 12.09 -18.72
C VAL A 4 -1.20 11.99 -17.22
N SER A 5 -2.28 12.18 -16.48
CA SER A 5 -2.36 11.79 -15.07
C SER A 5 -3.02 10.42 -14.97
N TYR A 6 -2.61 9.66 -13.97
CA TYR A 6 -3.37 8.50 -13.50
C TYR A 6 -4.19 8.99 -12.31
N ASP A 7 -5.51 8.87 -12.41
CA ASP A 7 -6.42 9.19 -11.30
C ASP A 7 -6.04 8.31 -10.11
N SER A 8 -5.48 8.97 -9.11
CA SER A 8 -4.98 8.32 -7.91
C SER A 8 -5.86 8.66 -6.72
N GLU A 9 -7.04 9.26 -6.90
CA GLU A 9 -7.87 9.77 -5.80
C GLU A 9 -8.24 8.67 -4.80
N GLU A 10 -8.68 7.51 -5.30
CA GLU A 10 -8.99 6.35 -4.45
C GLU A 10 -7.75 5.88 -3.69
N LEU A 11 -6.61 5.75 -4.38
CA LEU A 11 -5.37 5.28 -3.77
C LEU A 11 -4.82 6.29 -2.75
N ILE A 12 -4.97 7.59 -3.00
CA ILE A 12 -4.63 8.67 -2.08
C ILE A 12 -5.51 8.61 -0.83
N ASN A 13 -6.81 8.36 -0.99
CA ASN A 13 -7.73 8.26 0.15
C ASN A 13 -7.38 7.04 1.01
N ASN A 14 -7.11 5.89 0.41
CA ASN A 14 -6.67 4.69 1.14
C ASN A 14 -5.38 4.96 1.95
N VAL A 15 -4.38 5.62 1.34
CA VAL A 15 -3.14 5.97 2.05
C VAL A 15 -3.40 6.95 3.20
N ARG A 16 -4.36 7.89 3.05
CA ARG A 16 -4.72 8.80 4.14
C ARG A 16 -5.37 8.07 5.30
N GLU A 17 -6.29 7.14 5.02
CA GLU A 17 -6.92 6.30 6.04
C GLU A 17 -5.87 5.44 6.78
N ASP A 18 -4.95 4.81 6.04
CA ASP A 18 -3.87 4.02 6.64
C ASP A 18 -2.90 4.88 7.48
N ILE A 19 -2.67 6.14 7.08
CA ILE A 19 -1.88 7.08 7.89
C ILE A 19 -2.59 7.41 9.21
N GLU A 20 -3.92 7.54 9.20
CA GLU A 20 -4.69 7.79 10.42
C GLU A 20 -4.66 6.57 11.36
N LEU A 21 -4.68 5.36 10.80
CA LEU A 21 -4.66 4.10 11.56
C LEU A 21 -3.27 3.73 12.08
N PHE A 22 -2.26 3.73 11.21
CA PHE A 22 -0.93 3.15 11.47
C PHE A 22 0.17 4.21 11.64
N GLY A 23 -0.14 5.46 11.30
CA GLY A 23 0.80 6.56 11.37
C GLY A 23 1.67 6.69 10.11
N LYS A 24 2.13 7.91 9.90
CA LYS A 24 2.93 8.33 8.73
C LYS A 24 4.19 7.50 8.45
N SER A 25 4.82 6.98 9.49
CA SER A 25 6.07 6.22 9.41
C SER A 25 5.86 4.73 9.09
N PHE A 26 4.61 4.25 9.00
CA PHE A 26 4.32 2.88 8.62
C PHE A 26 4.91 2.57 7.24
N ARG A 27 5.48 1.37 7.08
CA ARG A 27 6.27 1.01 5.90
C ARG A 27 5.46 0.13 4.95
N VAL A 28 5.54 0.47 3.68
CA VAL A 28 4.84 -0.22 2.60
C VAL A 28 5.76 -0.44 1.40
N TYR A 29 5.41 -1.40 0.56
CA TYR A 29 5.95 -1.52 -0.79
C TYR A 29 4.99 -0.87 -1.78
N ALA A 30 5.37 0.29 -2.32
CA ALA A 30 4.66 0.89 -3.44
C ALA A 30 4.89 0.06 -4.70
N ILE A 31 3.81 -0.32 -5.39
CA ILE A 31 3.81 -1.12 -6.60
C ILE A 31 3.72 -0.19 -7.80
N TYR A 32 4.63 -0.37 -8.75
CA TYR A 32 4.69 0.39 -9.98
C TYR A 32 4.16 -0.44 -11.16
N SER A 33 3.38 0.22 -12.00
CA SER A 33 2.93 -0.29 -13.29
C SER A 33 3.36 0.64 -14.41
N TYR A 34 3.34 0.12 -15.63
CA TYR A 34 3.78 0.83 -16.81
C TYR A 34 2.65 0.90 -17.83
N ARG A 35 2.45 2.09 -18.39
CA ARG A 35 1.46 2.40 -19.42
C ARG A 35 2.20 2.57 -20.75
N GLU A 36 2.06 1.58 -21.64
CA GLU A 36 2.78 1.56 -22.93
C GLU A 36 2.33 2.68 -23.89
N ASP A 37 1.07 3.08 -23.83
CA ASP A 37 0.45 4.10 -24.68
C ASP A 37 1.04 5.50 -24.49
N PHE A 38 1.70 5.72 -23.35
CA PHE A 38 2.24 7.03 -22.97
C PHE A 38 3.69 6.96 -22.43
N ASP A 39 4.32 5.78 -22.48
CA ASP A 39 5.69 5.54 -22.01
C ASP A 39 5.94 6.15 -20.62
N PHE A 40 5.08 5.82 -19.67
CA PHE A 40 5.22 6.28 -18.29
C PHE A 40 4.97 5.19 -17.27
N GLU A 41 5.73 5.29 -16.19
CA GLU A 41 5.58 4.48 -15.00
C GLU A 41 4.79 5.25 -13.94
N TYR A 42 3.92 4.56 -13.23
CA TYR A 42 3.06 5.13 -12.19
C TYR A 42 2.86 4.13 -11.05
N ILE A 43 2.54 4.66 -9.88
CA ILE A 43 2.16 3.85 -8.72
C ILE A 43 0.73 3.39 -8.92
N SER A 44 0.54 2.08 -8.94
CA SER A 44 -0.76 1.43 -9.16
C SER A 44 -1.35 0.79 -7.91
N GLY A 45 -0.57 0.71 -6.82
CA GLY A 45 -1.01 0.17 -5.55
C GLY A 45 0.12 0.14 -4.52
N TYR A 46 -0.15 -0.42 -3.36
CA TYR A 46 0.84 -0.71 -2.34
C TYR A 46 0.39 -1.90 -1.49
N VAL A 47 1.33 -2.51 -0.77
CA VAL A 47 1.08 -3.56 0.22
C VAL A 47 1.99 -3.36 1.43
N ASP A 48 1.59 -3.89 2.58
CA ASP A 48 2.36 -3.78 3.82
C ASP A 48 3.76 -4.38 3.67
N ALA A 49 4.75 -3.69 4.25
CA ALA A 49 6.13 -4.15 4.21
C ALA A 49 6.47 -5.10 5.36
N ASP A 50 5.81 -4.92 6.49
CA ASP A 50 6.07 -5.61 7.74
C ASP A 50 5.00 -6.68 7.99
N GLU A 51 5.44 -7.81 8.54
CA GLU A 51 4.54 -8.93 8.87
C GLU A 51 3.58 -8.50 9.98
N PRO A 52 2.27 -8.77 9.85
CA PRO A 52 1.31 -8.39 10.89
C PRO A 52 1.62 -9.14 12.18
N THR A 53 1.30 -8.49 13.29
CA THR A 53 1.40 -9.06 14.64
C THR A 53 0.01 -9.18 15.26
N ILE A 54 -0.22 -10.21 16.08
CA ILE A 54 -1.53 -10.41 16.72
C ILE A 54 -1.92 -9.23 17.64
N ASP A 55 -0.94 -8.50 18.17
CA ASP A 55 -1.13 -7.30 18.97
C ASP A 55 -1.78 -6.14 18.18
N GLU A 56 -1.73 -6.17 16.85
CA GLU A 56 -2.44 -5.20 16.00
C GLU A 56 -3.97 -5.35 16.09
N LEU A 57 -4.47 -6.50 16.55
CA LEU A 57 -5.90 -6.74 16.75
C LEU A 57 -6.40 -6.34 18.15
N GLY A 58 -5.49 -6.08 19.09
CA GLY A 58 -5.82 -5.67 20.44
C GLY A 58 -4.92 -6.29 21.50
N ASP A 59 -5.29 -6.11 22.76
CA ASP A 59 -4.55 -6.65 23.90
C ASP A 59 -5.04 -8.07 24.29
N PRO A 60 -4.15 -8.96 24.76
CA PRO A 60 -4.54 -10.28 25.24
C PRO A 60 -5.46 -10.20 26.49
N PRO A 61 -6.32 -11.20 26.71
CA PRO A 61 -6.40 -12.47 25.98
C PRO A 61 -7.18 -12.35 24.65
N TYR A 62 -6.61 -12.94 23.59
CA TYR A 62 -7.25 -12.94 22.28
C TYR A 62 -8.42 -13.92 22.22
N SER A 63 -9.50 -13.48 21.60
CA SER A 63 -10.66 -14.29 21.25
C SER A 63 -10.35 -15.23 20.08
N SER A 64 -11.23 -16.21 19.84
CA SER A 64 -11.12 -17.04 18.63
C SER A 64 -11.37 -16.26 17.34
N GLU A 65 -12.09 -15.15 17.42
CA GLU A 65 -12.32 -14.23 16.29
C GLU A 65 -11.02 -13.48 15.96
N ASP A 66 -10.34 -12.93 16.98
CA ASP A 66 -9.04 -12.25 16.82
C ASP A 66 -8.01 -13.19 16.19
N ILE A 67 -7.95 -14.45 16.63
CA ILE A 67 -7.03 -15.45 16.06
C ILE A 67 -7.36 -15.70 14.57
N ALA A 68 -8.64 -15.82 14.21
CA ALA A 68 -9.05 -16.05 12.83
C ALA A 68 -8.74 -14.84 11.92
N ASP A 69 -8.95 -13.63 12.43
CA ASP A 69 -8.62 -12.39 11.71
C ASP A 69 -7.11 -12.26 11.51
N TYR A 70 -6.31 -12.60 12.53
CA TYR A 70 -4.85 -12.61 12.43
C TYR A 70 -4.36 -13.63 11.40
N GLU A 71 -4.92 -14.84 11.38
CA GLU A 71 -4.58 -15.87 10.39
C GLU A 71 -4.89 -15.40 8.97
N LYS A 72 -6.00 -14.67 8.78
CA LYS A 72 -6.37 -14.07 7.50
C LYS A 72 -5.39 -12.97 7.09
N LEU A 73 -5.08 -12.02 7.97
CA LEU A 73 -4.08 -10.97 7.73
C LEU A 73 -2.73 -11.56 7.35
N LEU A 74 -2.29 -12.61 8.05
CA LEU A 74 -1.04 -13.30 7.77
C LEU A 74 -1.05 -14.02 6.41
N ALA A 75 -2.19 -14.59 6.01
CA ALA A 75 -2.36 -15.21 4.70
C ALA A 75 -2.33 -14.18 3.56
N ASP A 76 -2.99 -13.04 3.75
CA ASP A 76 -3.00 -11.92 2.81
C ASP A 76 -1.60 -11.31 2.69
N PHE A 77 -0.92 -11.05 3.80
CA PHE A 77 0.47 -10.60 3.82
C PHE A 77 1.39 -11.54 3.04
N LYS A 78 1.31 -12.87 3.28
CA LYS A 78 2.12 -13.86 2.56
C LYS A 78 1.81 -13.88 1.06
N THR A 79 0.57 -13.67 0.68
CA THR A 79 0.14 -13.62 -0.73
C THR A 79 0.68 -12.36 -1.41
N ASN A 80 0.53 -11.21 -0.75
CA ASN A 80 1.07 -9.93 -1.19
C ASN A 80 2.60 -9.97 -1.31
N LYS A 81 3.30 -10.56 -0.33
CA LYS A 81 4.75 -10.70 -0.37
C LYS A 81 5.23 -11.55 -1.55
N LYS A 82 4.50 -12.60 -1.90
CA LYS A 82 4.80 -13.43 -3.07
C LYS A 82 4.55 -12.69 -4.39
N SER A 83 3.50 -11.87 -4.46
CA SER A 83 3.19 -11.12 -5.69
C SER A 83 4.29 -10.10 -6.04
N LEU A 84 4.97 -9.55 -5.03
CA LEU A 84 6.11 -8.63 -5.22
C LEU A 84 7.25 -9.20 -6.07
N ALA A 85 7.41 -10.53 -6.15
CA ALA A 85 8.42 -11.15 -7.00
C ALA A 85 8.20 -10.88 -8.51
N TYR A 86 6.98 -10.48 -8.88
CA TYR A 86 6.55 -10.25 -10.25
C TYR A 86 6.22 -8.78 -10.53
N THR A 87 6.44 -7.88 -9.57
CA THR A 87 6.16 -6.46 -9.72
C THR A 87 7.42 -5.63 -9.53
N LYS A 88 7.48 -4.47 -10.20
CA LYS A 88 8.41 -3.43 -9.79
C LYS A 88 7.84 -2.75 -8.55
N HIS A 89 8.62 -2.67 -7.49
CA HIS A 89 8.16 -2.11 -6.23
C HIS A 89 9.29 -1.38 -5.49
N LYS A 90 8.92 -0.50 -4.56
CA LYS A 90 9.86 0.25 -3.73
C LYS A 90 9.37 0.34 -2.30
N LEU A 91 10.25 0.02 -1.34
CA LEU A 91 10.01 0.22 0.08
C LEU A 91 10.03 1.72 0.41
N MET A 92 9.00 2.20 1.10
CA MET A 92 8.89 3.58 1.57
C MET A 92 7.90 3.69 2.74
N THR A 93 7.81 4.86 3.33
CA THR A 93 6.78 5.19 4.33
C THR A 93 5.48 5.62 3.66
N LEU A 94 4.36 5.56 4.39
CA LEU A 94 3.07 6.08 3.90
C LEU A 94 3.13 7.59 3.57
N ASP A 95 3.88 8.39 4.34
CA ASP A 95 4.04 9.83 4.04
C ASP A 95 4.78 10.08 2.72
N GLU A 96 5.84 9.29 2.45
CA GLU A 96 6.53 9.33 1.16
C GLU A 96 5.64 8.86 0.00
N LEU A 97 4.85 7.80 0.22
CA LEU A 97 3.90 7.30 -0.76
C LEU A 97 2.84 8.35 -1.09
N LEU A 98 2.22 8.96 -0.08
CA LEU A 98 1.22 10.02 -0.26
C LEU A 98 1.80 11.18 -1.08
N ALA A 99 3.01 11.63 -0.74
CA ALA A 99 3.66 12.71 -1.48
C ALA A 99 3.96 12.37 -2.94
N LEU A 100 4.19 11.10 -3.28
CA LEU A 100 4.35 10.65 -4.66
C LEU A 100 3.02 10.55 -5.40
N LEU A 101 1.98 10.02 -4.75
CA LEU A 101 0.64 9.92 -5.33
C LEU A 101 0.02 11.30 -5.59
N GLU A 102 0.16 12.24 -4.66
CA GLU A 102 -0.30 13.62 -4.88
C GLU A 102 0.46 14.33 -6.02
N LYS A 103 1.72 13.96 -6.27
CA LYS A 103 2.46 14.47 -7.44
C LYS A 103 1.97 13.82 -8.72
N GLN A 104 1.72 12.50 -8.69
CA GLN A 104 1.21 11.72 -9.82
C GLN A 104 -0.16 12.22 -10.27
N ASP A 105 -1.05 12.51 -9.33
CA ASP A 105 -2.38 13.05 -9.58
C ASP A 105 -2.33 14.47 -10.19
N ARG A 106 -1.35 15.29 -9.76
CA ARG A 106 -1.12 16.65 -10.26
C ARG A 106 -0.40 16.75 -11.61
N ILE A 107 -0.07 15.64 -12.30
CA ILE A 107 0.55 15.72 -13.64
C ILE A 107 -0.51 16.18 -14.65
N PHE A 108 -0.71 17.50 -14.68
CA PHE A 108 -1.64 18.22 -15.52
C PHE A 108 -1.21 18.30 -16.94
#